data_AF-A0A842XEG7-F1
#
_entry.id   AF-A0A842XEG7-F1
#
_cell.length_a   1.000
_cell.length_b   1.000
_cell.length_c   1.000
_cell.angle_alpha   90.00
_cell.angle_beta   90.00
_cell.angle_gamma   90.00
#
_symmetry.space_group_name_H-M   'P 1'
#
loop_
_entity.id
_entity.type
_entity.pdbx_description
1 polymer ?
#
loop_
_entity_poly.entity_id
_entity_poly.type
_entity_poly.pdbx_seq_one_letter_code
_entity_poly.pdbx_strand_id
1 'polypeptide(L)'
;MMESFFTRTSVPLGKNELAKIRARAMRRGVWFRVLTRGERAQVDLTMRVVKRIRSFILAKVITSIVEKLLDAMESRVARLMREVGQPLAQKLSGIAQEWGNRLARQWMADPGFVQYLTVNYMNTPTSFPV
;
A
#
# COMPACT_ATOMS: atom_id res chain seq x y z
N MET A 1 -0.99 -11.32 12.04
CA MET A 1 -2.16 -11.30 11.13
C MET A 1 -2.39 -9.86 10.65
N MET A 2 -1.51 -9.37 9.77
CA MET A 2 -1.78 -8.19 8.94
C MET A 2 -2.48 -8.75 7.71
N GLU A 3 -3.80 -8.66 7.67
CA GLU A 3 -4.53 -8.97 6.45
C GLU A 3 -3.96 -8.12 5.32
N SER A 4 -3.28 -8.80 4.41
CA SER A 4 -3.23 -8.53 2.97
C SER A 4 -3.88 -7.21 2.54
N PHE A 5 -3.18 -6.08 2.78
CA PHE A 5 -3.49 -4.81 2.11
C PHE A 5 -3.13 -4.84 0.61
N PHE A 6 -2.71 -6.00 0.11
CA PHE A 6 -2.18 -6.23 -1.24
C PHE A 6 -2.87 -7.36 -2.02
N THR A 7 -4.12 -7.69 -1.71
CA THR A 7 -4.96 -8.36 -2.70
C THR A 7 -5.57 -7.32 -3.63
N ARG A 8 -5.12 -7.33 -4.88
CA ARG A 8 -5.80 -6.74 -6.05
C ARG A 8 -7.26 -7.19 -6.08
N THR A 9 -8.18 -6.53 -5.37
CA THR A 9 -9.64 -6.62 -5.60
C THR A 9 -10.41 -5.70 -4.63
N SER A 10 -11.44 -5.05 -5.17
CA SER A 10 -12.46 -4.24 -4.50
C SER A 10 -12.04 -2.83 -4.03
N VAL A 11 -12.13 -1.91 -4.97
CA VAL A 11 -12.48 -0.49 -4.76
C VAL A 11 -13.46 -0.35 -3.57
N PRO A 12 -13.34 0.68 -2.72
CA PRO A 12 -14.33 0.96 -1.68
C PRO A 12 -15.67 1.37 -2.32
N LEU A 13 -16.53 0.39 -2.62
CA LEU A 13 -17.84 0.65 -3.24
C LEU A 13 -18.87 1.20 -2.23
N GLY A 14 -18.54 1.17 -0.94
CA GLY A 14 -19.41 1.58 0.16
C GLY A 14 -18.99 2.91 0.79
N LYS A 15 -19.99 3.71 1.19
CA LYS A 15 -19.82 5.00 1.87
C LYS A 15 -18.87 4.95 3.08
N ASN A 16 -18.93 3.88 3.88
CA ASN A 16 -18.12 3.74 5.09
C ASN A 16 -16.62 3.59 4.78
N GLU A 17 -16.27 2.84 3.73
CA GLU A 17 -14.88 2.65 3.34
C GLU A 17 -14.28 3.94 2.76
N LEU A 18 -15.05 4.65 1.93
CA LEU A 18 -14.68 5.99 1.46
C LEU A 18 -14.46 6.98 2.61
N ALA A 19 -15.31 6.93 3.64
CA ALA A 19 -15.16 7.77 4.83
C ALA A 19 -13.87 7.46 5.62
N LYS A 20 -13.52 6.18 5.78
CA LYS A 20 -12.26 5.77 6.43
C LYS A 20 -11.04 6.26 5.67
N ILE A 21 -11.03 6.13 4.34
CA ILE A 21 -9.93 6.58 3.48
C ILE A 21 -9.80 8.09 3.54
N ARG A 22 -10.92 8.82 3.43
CA ARG A 22 -10.94 10.28 3.60
C ARG A 22 -10.37 10.70 4.95
N ALA A 23 -10.82 10.10 6.05
CA ALA A 23 -10.33 10.43 7.39
C ALA A 23 -8.82 10.18 7.54
N ARG A 24 -8.30 9.10 6.93
CA ARG A 24 -6.88 8.77 6.92
C ARG A 24 -6.07 9.78 6.08
N ALA A 25 -6.59 10.16 4.90
CA ALA A 25 -5.98 11.15 4.01
C ALA A 25 -5.95 12.56 4.61
N MET A 26 -7.01 12.96 5.32
CA MET A 26 -7.07 14.24 6.04
C MET A 26 -6.05 14.28 7.19
N ARG A 27 -5.95 13.21 7.99
CA ARG A 27 -4.97 13.12 9.08
C ARG A 27 -3.51 13.22 8.59
N ARG A 28 -3.21 12.68 7.41
CA ARG A 28 -1.88 12.77 6.79
C ARG A 28 -1.66 14.06 5.99
N GLY A 29 -2.62 14.98 5.96
CA GLY A 29 -2.58 16.21 5.16
C GLY A 29 -2.62 15.99 3.63
N VAL A 30 -2.69 14.74 3.17
CA VAL A 30 -2.66 14.36 1.76
C VAL A 30 -3.92 14.81 1.01
N TRP A 31 -5.07 14.84 1.70
CA TRP A 31 -6.36 15.22 1.13
C TRP A 31 -6.35 16.60 0.44
N PHE A 32 -5.66 17.57 1.04
CA PHE A 32 -5.61 18.93 0.50
C PHE A 32 -4.43 19.15 -0.45
N ARG A 33 -3.35 18.38 -0.26
CA ARG A 33 -2.11 18.50 -1.03
C ARG A 33 -2.20 17.86 -2.42
N VAL A 34 -2.83 16.70 -2.53
CA VAL A 34 -2.77 15.85 -3.74
C VAL A 34 -4.04 15.90 -4.58
N LEU A 35 -5.19 16.16 -3.96
CA LEU A 35 -6.46 16.26 -4.69
C LEU A 35 -6.77 17.68 -5.14
N THR A 36 -7.23 17.80 -6.38
CA THR A 36 -7.82 19.01 -6.94
C THR A 36 -9.18 19.31 -6.31
N ARG A 37 -9.67 20.54 -6.49
CA ARG A 37 -11.01 20.94 -6.00
C ARG A 37 -12.12 20.06 -6.59
N GLY A 38 -12.00 19.68 -7.87
CA GLY A 38 -12.96 18.81 -8.56
C GLY A 38 -12.99 17.38 -8.00
N GLU A 39 -11.81 16.77 -7.81
CA GLU A 39 -11.71 15.41 -7.23
C GLU A 39 -12.30 15.36 -5.81
N ARG A 40 -12.03 16.38 -4.98
CA ARG A 40 -12.63 16.47 -3.64
C ARG A 40 -14.15 16.57 -3.70
N ALA A 41 -14.69 17.43 -4.57
CA ALA A 41 -16.13 17.58 -4.75
C ALA A 41 -16.81 16.28 -5.21
N GLN A 42 -16.16 15.52 -6.11
CA GLN A 42 -16.68 14.22 -6.58
C GLN A 42 -16.77 13.20 -5.44
N VAL A 43 -15.74 13.11 -4.58
CA VAL A 43 -15.77 12.19 -3.43
C VAL A 43 -16.81 12.64 -2.41
N ASP A 44 -16.87 13.94 -2.10
CA ASP A 44 -17.82 14.49 -1.14
C ASP A 44 -19.28 14.28 -1.59
N LEU A 45 -19.57 14.53 -2.86
CA LEU A 45 -20.89 14.30 -3.44
C LEU A 45 -21.25 12.81 -3.43
N THR A 46 -20.29 11.95 -3.79
CA THR A 46 -20.47 10.49 -3.76
C THR A 46 -20.81 10.01 -2.36
N MET A 47 -20.10 10.46 -1.33
CA MET A 47 -20.40 10.08 0.06
C MET A 47 -21.75 10.60 0.56
N ARG A 48 -22.21 11.75 0.05
CA ARG A 48 -23.49 12.35 0.43
C ARG A 48 -24.67 11.65 -0.22
N VAL A 49 -24.58 11.38 -1.53
CA VAL A 49 -25.70 10.92 -2.35
C VAL A 49 -25.77 9.40 -2.47
N VAL A 50 -24.62 8.71 -2.48
CA VAL A 50 -24.56 7.31 -2.88
C VAL A 50 -24.33 6.40 -1.67
N LYS A 51 -25.32 5.56 -1.36
CA LYS A 51 -25.18 4.50 -0.33
C LYS A 51 -24.20 3.42 -0.77
N ARG A 52 -24.28 3.01 -2.04
CA ARG A 52 -23.37 2.05 -2.69
C ARG A 52 -23.23 2.40 -4.18
N ILE A 53 -22.00 2.46 -4.67
CA ILE A 53 -21.74 2.80 -6.07
C ILE A 53 -22.17 1.61 -6.94
N ARG A 54 -23.20 1.81 -7.77
CA ARG A 54 -23.68 0.82 -8.75
C ARG A 54 -23.23 1.12 -10.18
N SER A 55 -22.90 2.37 -10.48
CA SER A 55 -22.43 2.80 -11.80
C SER A 55 -20.96 2.46 -11.97
N PHE A 56 -20.63 1.75 -13.06
CA PHE A 56 -19.26 1.40 -13.42
C PHE A 56 -18.39 2.64 -13.68
N ILE A 57 -18.93 3.63 -14.38
CA ILE A 57 -18.20 4.87 -14.70
C ILE A 57 -17.85 5.62 -13.41
N LEU A 58 -18.83 5.77 -12.50
CA LEU A 58 -18.60 6.41 -11.22
C LEU A 58 -17.58 5.63 -10.37
N ALA A 59 -17.68 4.30 -10.35
CA ALA A 59 -16.72 3.45 -9.67
C ALA A 59 -15.31 3.70 -10.20
N LYS A 60 -15.12 3.73 -11.52
CA LYS A 60 -13.81 3.98 -12.14
C LYS A 60 -13.21 5.32 -11.74
N VAL A 61 -14.01 6.40 -11.77
CA VAL A 61 -13.57 7.75 -11.38
C VAL A 61 -13.16 7.78 -9.90
N ILE A 62 -14.01 7.25 -9.01
CA ILE A 62 -13.72 7.23 -7.57
C ILE A 62 -12.52 6.34 -7.25
N THR A 63 -12.34 5.23 -7.98
CA THR A 63 -11.18 4.34 -7.83
C THR A 63 -9.89 5.09 -8.11
N SER A 64 -9.82 5.81 -9.23
CA SER A 64 -8.63 6.59 -9.59
C SER A 64 -8.25 7.61 -8.52
N ILE A 65 -9.24 8.29 -7.92
CA ILE A 65 -9.00 9.24 -6.82
C ILE A 65 -8.51 8.52 -5.56
N VAL A 66 -9.10 7.37 -5.24
CA VAL A 66 -8.70 6.55 -4.09
C VAL A 66 -7.28 6.01 -4.25
N GLU A 67 -6.92 5.50 -5.43
CA GLU A 67 -5.57 5.05 -5.76
C GLU A 67 -4.56 6.18 -5.56
N LYS A 68 -4.83 7.36 -6.13
CA LYS A 68 -4.01 8.56 -5.95
C LYS A 68 -3.81 8.94 -4.47
N LEU A 69 -4.85 8.79 -3.65
CA LEU A 69 -4.75 9.01 -2.20
C LEU A 69 -3.92 7.93 -1.50
N LEU A 70 -4.13 6.66 -1.85
CA LEU A 70 -3.40 5.53 -1.26
C LEU A 70 -1.91 5.62 -1.57
N ASP A 71 -1.55 5.92 -2.82
CA ASP A 71 -0.17 6.10 -3.26
C ASP A 71 0.50 7.26 -2.51
N ALA A 72 -0.19 8.40 -2.41
CA ALA A 72 0.34 9.55 -1.68
C ALA A 72 0.39 9.35 -0.15
N MET A 73 -0.42 8.44 0.38
CA MET A 73 -0.35 8.02 1.77
C MET A 73 0.68 6.91 1.98
N GLU A 74 1.19 6.25 0.94
CA GLU A 74 2.12 5.14 1.11
C GLU A 74 3.38 5.61 1.86
N SER A 75 3.73 4.89 2.93
CA SER A 75 4.96 5.19 3.66
C SER A 75 6.18 4.78 2.83
N ARG A 76 7.27 5.55 2.91
CA ARG A 76 8.55 5.21 2.28
C ARG A 76 8.99 3.77 2.56
N VAL A 77 8.78 3.29 3.79
CA VAL A 77 9.08 1.92 4.20
C VAL A 77 8.22 0.91 3.43
N ALA A 78 6.89 1.09 3.38
CA ALA A 78 6.00 0.19 2.64
C ALA A 78 6.34 0.12 1.13
N ARG A 79 6.74 1.24 0.53
CA ARG A 79 7.20 1.26 -0.85
C ARG A 79 8.49 0.45 -1.03
N LEU A 80 9.49 0.70 -0.17
CA LEU A 80 10.76 -0.02 -0.20
C LEU A 80 10.62 -1.50 0.17
N MET A 81 9.62 -1.89 0.96
CA MET A 81 9.33 -3.31 1.23
C MET A 81 8.98 -4.05 -0.05
N ARG A 82 8.29 -3.40 -1.00
CA ARG A 82 7.95 -3.97 -2.30
C ARG A 82 9.09 -3.88 -3.30
N GLU A 83 9.78 -2.75 -3.35
CA GLU A 83 10.86 -2.51 -4.32
C GLU A 83 12.16 -3.24 -3.98
N VAL A 84 12.51 -3.33 -2.70
CA VAL A 84 13.81 -3.83 -2.24
C VAL A 84 13.67 -4.99 -1.26
N GLY A 85 12.80 -4.85 -0.25
CA GLY A 85 12.62 -5.85 0.80
C GLY A 85 12.24 -7.23 0.28
N GLN A 86 11.27 -7.29 -0.64
CA GLN A 86 10.77 -8.55 -1.19
C GLN A 86 11.81 -9.27 -2.08
N PRO A 87 12.48 -8.59 -3.04
CA PRO A 87 13.61 -9.19 -3.76
C PRO A 87 14.76 -9.65 -2.84
N LEU A 88 15.08 -8.85 -1.82
CA LEU A 88 16.15 -9.19 -0.88
C LEU A 88 15.80 -10.42 -0.03
N ALA A 89 14.55 -10.51 0.44
CA ALA A 89 14.05 -11.67 1.15
C ALA A 89 14.08 -12.93 0.26
N GLN A 90 13.77 -12.80 -1.03
CA GLN A 90 13.86 -13.91 -1.98
C GLN A 90 15.28 -14.41 -2.17
N LYS A 91 16.23 -13.48 -2.39
CA LYS A 91 17.65 -13.80 -2.54
C LYS A 91 18.20 -14.53 -1.31
N LEU A 92 17.96 -13.99 -0.11
CA LEU A 92 18.47 -14.58 1.14
C LEU A 92 17.83 -15.94 1.45
N SER A 93 16.52 -16.08 1.22
CA SER A 93 15.82 -17.37 1.33
C SER A 93 16.36 -18.42 0.34
N GLY A 94 16.72 -18.00 -0.88
CA GLY A 94 17.35 -18.86 -1.88
C GLY A 94 18.70 -19.40 -1.40
N ILE A 95 19.60 -18.49 -0.98
CA ILE A 95 20.92 -18.85 -0.45
C ILE A 95 20.81 -19.80 0.75
N ALA A 96 19.91 -19.52 1.69
CA ALA A 96 19.71 -20.38 2.85
C ALA A 96 19.17 -21.77 2.48
N GLN A 97 18.29 -21.86 1.47
CA GLN A 97 17.84 -23.15 0.94
C GLN A 97 18.97 -23.95 0.28
N GLU A 98 19.85 -23.28 -0.48
CA GLU A 98 21.05 -23.90 -1.09
C GLU A 98 22.01 -24.44 -0.03
N TRP A 99 22.09 -23.79 1.13
CA TRP A 99 22.87 -24.27 2.29
C TRP A 99 22.18 -25.39 3.09
N GLY A 100 21.01 -25.85 2.65
CA GLY A 100 20.28 -26.97 3.26
C GLY A 100 19.12 -26.57 4.17
N ASN A 101 18.88 -25.28 4.43
CA ASN A 101 17.74 -24.83 5.23
C ASN A 101 16.47 -24.70 4.38
N ARG A 102 15.74 -25.80 4.24
CA ARG A 102 14.49 -25.86 3.47
C ARG A 102 13.37 -24.96 4.03
N LEU A 103 13.39 -24.67 5.33
CA LEU A 103 12.39 -23.81 5.98
C LEU A 103 12.55 -22.33 5.61
N ALA A 104 13.72 -21.92 5.11
CA ALA A 104 13.99 -20.54 4.71
C ALA A 104 13.03 -20.04 3.62
N ARG A 105 12.39 -20.95 2.86
CA ARG A 105 11.33 -20.60 1.91
C ARG A 105 10.21 -19.77 2.54
N GLN A 106 9.89 -19.99 3.81
CA GLN A 106 8.82 -19.28 4.52
C GLN A 106 9.19 -17.82 4.82
N TRP A 107 10.48 -17.48 4.85
CA TRP A 107 10.94 -16.12 5.18
C TRP A 107 10.44 -15.08 4.19
N MET A 108 10.33 -15.45 2.92
CA MET A 108 9.80 -14.57 1.86
C MET A 108 8.32 -14.22 2.07
N ALA A 109 7.58 -15.09 2.78
CA ALA A 109 6.17 -14.91 3.08
C ALA A 109 5.94 -14.19 4.42
N ASP A 110 6.99 -13.99 5.23
CA ASP A 110 6.91 -13.28 6.50
C ASP A 110 7.06 -11.76 6.29
N PRO A 111 6.00 -10.96 6.53
CA PRO A 111 6.07 -9.51 6.42
C PRO A 111 7.06 -8.87 7.39
N GLY A 112 7.27 -9.48 8.56
CA GLY A 112 8.22 -9.00 9.57
C GLY A 112 9.65 -9.09 9.06
N PHE A 113 10.00 -10.21 8.41
CA PHE A 113 11.30 -10.40 7.79
C PHE A 113 11.54 -9.42 6.63
N VAL A 114 10.56 -9.24 5.75
CA VAL A 114 10.65 -8.27 4.63
C VAL A 114 10.83 -6.85 5.17
N GLN A 115 10.09 -6.48 6.22
CA GLN A 115 10.20 -5.16 6.86
C GLN A 115 11.58 -4.96 7.50
N TYR A 116 12.08 -5.96 8.21
CA TYR A 116 13.40 -5.92 8.84
C TYR A 116 14.50 -5.67 7.82
N LEU A 117 14.51 -6.42 6.72
CA LEU A 117 15.48 -6.25 5.63
C LEU A 117 15.38 -4.87 4.98
N THR A 118 14.16 -4.36 4.81
CA THR A 118 13.93 -3.03 4.24
C THR A 118 14.49 -1.93 5.13
N VAL A 119 14.25 -2.00 6.43
CA VAL A 119 14.76 -1.03 7.40
C VAL A 119 16.28 -1.11 7.48
N ASN A 120 16.85 -2.32 7.46
CA ASN A 120 18.29 -2.51 7.44
C ASN A 120 18.92 -1.87 6.18
N TYR A 121 18.33 -2.10 5.00
CA TYR A 121 18.76 -1.47 3.75
C TYR A 121 18.67 0.07 3.79
N MET A 122 17.65 0.62 4.43
CA MET A 122 17.54 2.08 4.61
C MET A 122 18.64 2.66 5.51
N ASN A 123 19.17 1.86 6.42
CA ASN A 123 20.18 2.25 7.40
C ASN A 123 21.60 1.86 6.98
N THR A 124 21.77 1.06 5.93
CA THR A 124 23.11 0.72 5.42
C THR A 124 23.78 1.96 4.84
N PRO A 125 24.98 2.33 5.30
CA PRO A 125 25.71 3.46 4.76
C PRO A 125 26.11 3.18 3.32
N THR A 126 26.08 4.21 2.47
CA THR A 126 26.40 4.16 1.04
C THR A 126 27.81 3.65 0.72
N SER A 127 28.67 3.51 1.73
CA SER A 127 30.02 2.95 1.60
C SER A 127 30.05 1.44 1.35
N PHE A 128 28.97 0.69 1.63
CA PHE A 128 28.89 -0.76 1.40
C PHE A 128 27.52 -1.17 0.87
N PRO A 129 27.31 -1.21 -0.47
CA PRO A 129 26.07 -1.72 -1.04
C PRO A 129 25.94 -3.24 -0.83
N VAL A 130 24.72 -3.68 -0.50
CA VAL A 130 24.31 -5.08 -0.20
C VAL A 130 23.78 -5.79 -1.46
#